data_AF-A0A933FJY2-F1
#
_entry.id   AF-A0A933FJY2-F1
#
_cell.length_a   1.000
_cell.length_b   1.000
_cell.length_c   1.000
_cell.angle_alpha   90.00
_cell.angle_beta   90.00
_cell.angle_gamma   90.00
#
_symmetry.space_group_name_H-M   'P 1'
#
loop_
_entity.id
_entity.type
_entity.pdbx_description
1 polymer ?
#
loop_
_entity_poly.entity_id
_entity_poly.type
_entity_poly.pdbx_seq_one_letter_code
_entity_poly.pdbx_strand_id
1 'polypeptide(L)'
;MTRPLRPPDWRPFLLVEPGQRPPAPRPIATPEGLGDRLRTAAFAERQARDAFAWAADRYADAPEGLRRAWRALSASEARHLGMILRRMEALGVRVEERPVSDALWRSLAACPAAPDFARFMRRAEERGRAAELRFGERLAGSDAATSAMFAEIAREEAEHIAVADRFFPTP
;
A
#
# COMPACT_ATOMS: atom_id res chain seq x y z
N MET A 1 -7.20 4.65 29.08
CA MET A 1 -8.31 4.79 28.11
C MET A 1 -7.71 4.86 26.72
N THR A 2 -7.82 3.80 25.91
CA THR A 2 -7.28 3.77 24.55
C THR A 2 -8.15 4.67 23.68
N ARG A 3 -7.61 5.80 23.22
CA ARG A 3 -8.31 6.71 22.32
C ARG A 3 -8.79 5.90 21.10
N PRO A 4 -10.07 5.99 20.69
CA PRO A 4 -10.53 5.27 19.50
C PRO A 4 -9.68 5.68 18.30
N LEU A 5 -9.32 4.69 17.48
CA LEU A 5 -8.60 4.90 16.22
C LEU A 5 -9.44 5.80 15.33
N ARG A 6 -9.09 7.08 15.26
CA ARG A 6 -9.63 7.94 14.20
C ARG A 6 -8.92 7.53 12.92
N PRO A 7 -9.63 7.02 11.89
CA PRO A 7 -8.99 6.74 10.62
C PRO A 7 -8.34 8.02 10.09
N PRO A 8 -7.18 7.91 9.41
CA PRO A 8 -6.59 9.03 8.69
C PRO A 8 -7.62 9.70 7.78
N ASP A 9 -7.44 10.99 7.53
CA ASP A 9 -8.18 11.64 6.46
C ASP A 9 -7.67 11.11 5.13
N TRP A 10 -8.50 10.33 4.44
CA TRP A 10 -8.14 9.70 3.17
C TRP A 10 -8.33 10.60 1.96
N ARG A 11 -8.88 11.80 2.15
CA ARG A 11 -9.04 12.75 1.05
C ARG A 11 -7.67 13.03 0.38
N PRO A 12 -7.64 13.20 -0.94
CA PRO A 12 -8.80 13.27 -1.83
C PRO A 12 -9.36 11.90 -2.30
N PHE A 13 -8.78 10.76 -1.94
CA PHE A 13 -9.31 9.45 -2.38
C PHE A 13 -10.78 9.29 -1.98
N LEU A 14 -11.61 8.88 -2.94
CA LEU A 14 -12.98 8.47 -2.65
C LEU A 14 -12.96 7.08 -2.03
N LEU A 15 -13.68 6.90 -0.92
CA LEU A 15 -13.83 5.59 -0.31
C LEU A 15 -15.19 5.00 -0.66
N VAL A 16 -15.23 3.68 -0.76
CA VAL A 16 -16.50 2.95 -0.60
C VAL A 16 -16.99 3.05 0.83
N GLU A 17 -18.29 2.87 1.02
CA GLU A 17 -18.87 2.76 2.36
C GLU A 17 -18.23 1.59 3.14
N PRO A 18 -18.13 1.69 4.47
CA PRO A 18 -17.63 0.60 5.29
C PRO A 18 -18.36 -0.72 5.02
N GLY A 19 -17.60 -1.80 4.84
CA GLY A 19 -18.14 -3.13 4.53
C GLY A 19 -18.49 -3.37 3.06
N GLN A 20 -18.40 -2.36 2.19
CA GLN A 20 -18.61 -2.53 0.75
C GLN A 20 -17.30 -2.85 0.02
N ARG A 21 -17.44 -3.47 -1.16
CA ARG A 21 -16.33 -3.72 -2.08
C ARG A 21 -16.24 -2.58 -3.10
N PRO A 22 -15.03 -2.15 -3.50
CA PRO A 22 -14.88 -1.24 -4.61
C PRO A 22 -15.44 -1.90 -5.88
N PRO A 23 -16.00 -1.11 -6.80
CA PRO A 23 -16.49 -1.65 -8.06
C PRO A 23 -15.33 -2.30 -8.83
N ALA A 24 -15.63 -3.39 -9.52
CA ALA A 24 -14.61 -4.15 -10.25
C ALA A 24 -13.80 -3.24 -11.20
N PRO A 25 -12.48 -3.50 -11.35
CA PRO A 25 -11.66 -2.71 -12.24
C PRO A 25 -12.09 -2.93 -13.69
N ARG A 26 -12.16 -1.86 -14.47
CA ARG A 26 -12.44 -1.91 -15.92
C ARG A 26 -11.34 -2.67 -16.68
N PRO A 27 -11.53 -3.08 -17.94
CA PRO A 27 -10.52 -3.83 -18.70
C PRO A 27 -9.18 -3.10 -18.73
N ILE A 28 -8.08 -3.81 -18.47
CA ILE A 28 -6.78 -3.15 -18.29
C ILE A 28 -6.28 -2.40 -19.54
N ALA A 29 -6.71 -2.84 -20.72
CA ALA A 29 -6.29 -2.26 -21.99
C ALA A 29 -6.90 -0.88 -22.27
N THR A 30 -7.80 -0.39 -21.41
CA THR A 30 -8.38 0.96 -21.54
C THR A 30 -7.72 1.94 -20.56
N PRO A 31 -7.65 3.25 -20.91
CA PRO A 31 -7.14 4.28 -20.00
C PRO A 31 -7.83 4.26 -18.62
N GLU A 32 -9.14 4.04 -18.64
CA GLU A 32 -9.98 3.91 -17.45
C GLU A 32 -9.59 2.73 -16.55
N GLY A 33 -9.33 1.56 -17.16
CA GLY A 33 -8.93 0.36 -16.43
C GLY A 33 -7.50 0.44 -15.90
N LEU A 34 -6.60 1.10 -16.63
CA LEU A 34 -5.28 1.46 -16.12
C LEU A 34 -5.40 2.39 -14.90
N GLY A 35 -6.21 3.45 -15.03
CA GLY A 35 -6.49 4.39 -13.94
C GLY A 35 -7.09 3.71 -12.69
N ASP A 36 -7.91 2.67 -12.87
CA ASP A 36 -8.45 1.88 -11.77
C ASP A 36 -7.39 1.19 -10.92
N ARG A 37 -6.37 0.64 -11.58
CA ARG A 37 -5.29 -0.08 -10.91
C ARG A 37 -4.30 0.89 -10.29
N LEU A 38 -3.99 2.00 -10.96
CA LEU A 38 -3.15 3.05 -10.39
C LEU A 38 -3.77 3.67 -9.13
N ARG A 39 -5.08 3.97 -9.14
CA ARG A 39 -5.79 4.44 -7.94
C ARG A 39 -5.71 3.44 -6.79
N THR A 40 -5.92 2.16 -7.08
CA THR A 40 -5.89 1.10 -6.07
C THR A 40 -4.49 0.94 -5.49
N ALA A 41 -3.46 0.94 -6.34
CA ALA A 41 -2.06 0.85 -5.92
C ALA A 41 -1.64 2.07 -5.11
N ALA A 42 -1.90 3.29 -5.60
CA ALA A 42 -1.61 4.52 -4.86
C ALA A 42 -2.30 4.53 -3.48
N PHE A 43 -3.54 4.05 -3.39
CA PHE A 43 -4.22 3.99 -2.11
C PHE A 43 -3.71 2.88 -1.19
N ALA A 44 -3.11 1.81 -1.74
CA ALA A 44 -2.40 0.81 -0.95
C ALA A 44 -1.15 1.44 -0.30
N GLU A 45 -0.29 2.12 -1.08
CA GLU A 45 0.93 2.76 -0.55
C GLU A 45 0.59 3.80 0.53
N ARG A 46 -0.49 4.57 0.31
CA ARG A 46 -0.94 5.54 1.30
C ARG A 46 -1.38 4.87 2.61
N GLN A 47 -2.07 3.74 2.52
CA GLN A 47 -2.46 2.98 3.71
C GLN A 47 -1.26 2.35 4.41
N ALA A 48 -0.31 1.77 3.67
CA ALA A 48 0.93 1.19 4.21
C ALA A 48 1.79 2.27 4.89
N ARG A 49 2.00 3.41 4.23
CA ARG A 49 2.69 4.60 4.79
C ARG A 49 2.16 4.96 6.18
N ASP A 50 0.83 5.19 6.25
CA ASP A 50 0.18 5.65 7.47
C ASP A 50 0.16 4.54 8.53
N ALA A 51 0.02 3.28 8.12
CA ALA A 51 0.04 2.13 9.01
C ALA A 51 1.41 1.91 9.66
N PHE A 52 2.50 1.99 8.89
CA PHE A 52 3.85 1.89 9.43
C PHE A 52 4.16 3.00 10.43
N ALA A 53 3.84 4.26 10.08
CA ALA A 53 4.03 5.39 10.98
C ALA A 53 3.23 5.21 12.28
N TRP A 54 1.96 4.81 12.16
CA TRP A 54 1.09 4.55 13.29
C TRP A 54 1.61 3.41 14.18
N ALA A 55 2.03 2.29 13.59
CA ALA A 55 2.52 1.12 14.32
C ALA A 55 3.80 1.42 15.11
N ALA A 56 4.71 2.23 14.54
CA ALA A 56 5.96 2.66 15.17
C ALA A 56 5.75 3.38 16.49
N ASP A 57 4.61 4.06 16.67
CA ASP A 57 4.27 4.77 17.90
C ASP A 57 3.32 3.95 18.80
N ARG A 58 2.46 3.11 18.21
CA ARG A 58 1.36 2.42 18.90
C ARG A 58 1.75 1.23 19.76
N TYR A 59 2.68 0.39 19.31
CA TYR A 59 2.92 -0.94 19.89
C TYR A 59 4.06 -0.92 20.91
N ALA A 60 3.73 -0.83 22.21
CA ALA A 60 4.69 -0.85 23.32
C ALA A 60 5.61 -2.09 23.30
N ASP A 61 5.12 -3.21 22.79
CA ASP A 61 5.78 -4.50 22.62
C ASP A 61 6.69 -4.59 21.38
N ALA A 62 6.68 -3.58 20.50
CA ALA A 62 7.58 -3.55 19.34
C ALA A 62 9.02 -3.19 19.78
N PRO A 63 10.04 -4.00 19.44
CA PRO A 63 11.43 -3.66 19.68
C PRO A 63 11.79 -2.31 19.05
N GLU A 64 12.65 -1.54 19.71
CA GLU A 64 13.03 -0.20 19.25
C GLU A 64 13.69 -0.21 17.86
N GLY A 65 14.43 -1.28 17.52
CA GLY A 65 14.93 -1.48 16.15
C GLY A 65 13.82 -1.64 15.09
N LEU A 66 12.73 -2.33 15.43
CA LEU A 66 11.59 -2.53 14.55
C LEU A 66 10.80 -1.22 14.37
N ARG A 67 10.62 -0.45 15.44
CA ARG A 67 9.98 0.88 15.38
C ARG A 67 10.73 1.81 14.44
N ARG A 68 12.06 1.84 14.50
CA ARG A 68 12.89 2.60 13.54
C ARG A 68 12.73 2.09 12.11
N ALA A 69 12.70 0.77 11.92
CA ALA A 69 12.50 0.18 10.61
C ALA A 69 11.13 0.58 10.02
N TRP A 70 10.05 0.50 10.79
CA TRP A 70 8.73 0.95 10.34
C TRP A 70 8.70 2.43 9.96
N ARG A 71 9.38 3.32 10.70
CA ARG A 71 9.48 4.74 10.30
C ARG A 71 10.21 4.91 8.95
N ALA A 72 11.25 4.12 8.70
CA ALA A 72 11.96 4.12 7.42
C ALA A 72 11.08 3.55 6.28
N LEU A 73 10.35 2.47 6.52
CA LEU A 73 9.42 1.90 5.55
C LEU A 73 8.28 2.88 5.23
N SER A 74 7.73 3.58 6.22
CA SER A 74 6.76 4.67 5.98
C SER A 74 7.31 5.74 5.01
N ALA A 75 8.60 6.08 5.09
CA ALA A 75 9.21 7.00 4.14
C ALA A 75 9.35 6.39 2.73
N SER A 76 9.62 5.08 2.62
CA SER A 76 9.60 4.35 1.33
C SER A 76 8.22 4.40 0.69
N GLU A 77 7.18 4.08 1.45
CA GLU A 77 5.78 4.12 1.00
C GLU A 77 5.36 5.51 0.51
N ALA A 78 5.80 6.56 1.20
CA ALA A 78 5.56 7.93 0.76
C ALA A 78 6.21 8.23 -0.61
N ARG A 79 7.39 7.66 -0.87
CA ARG A 79 8.07 7.77 -2.16
C ARG A 79 7.32 6.99 -3.24
N HIS A 80 6.94 5.74 -2.98
CA HIS A 80 6.16 4.89 -3.89
C HIS A 80 4.83 5.53 -4.27
N LEU A 81 4.08 6.01 -3.29
CA LEU A 81 2.88 6.83 -3.48
C LEU A 81 3.15 8.00 -4.44
N GLY A 82 4.23 8.75 -4.20
CA GLY A 82 4.63 9.87 -5.05
C GLY A 82 4.92 9.47 -6.49
N MET A 83 5.54 8.30 -6.72
CA MET A 83 5.80 7.77 -8.05
C MET A 83 4.48 7.50 -8.79
N ILE A 84 3.56 6.79 -8.13
CA ILE A 84 2.27 6.43 -8.74
C ILE A 84 1.42 7.68 -9.01
N LEU A 85 1.36 8.63 -8.06
CA LEU A 85 0.58 9.86 -8.25
C LEU A 85 1.12 10.71 -9.41
N ARG A 86 2.44 10.86 -9.56
CA ARG A 86 3.03 11.53 -10.73
C ARG A 86 2.70 10.80 -12.02
N ARG A 87 2.69 9.46 -12.01
CA ARG A 87 2.30 8.68 -13.19
C ARG A 87 0.83 8.89 -13.54
N MET A 88 -0.05 8.92 -12.54
CA MET A 88 -1.47 9.21 -12.70
C MET A 88 -1.69 10.59 -13.31
N GLU A 89 -1.00 11.62 -12.80
CA GLU A 89 -1.05 12.99 -13.35
C GLU A 89 -0.64 13.01 -14.81
N ALA A 90 0.48 12.37 -15.17
CA ALA A 90 0.95 12.27 -16.55
C ALA A 90 -0.03 11.56 -17.50
N LEU A 91 -0.91 10.71 -16.97
CA LEU A 91 -1.95 9.99 -17.71
C LEU A 91 -3.34 10.67 -17.65
N GLY A 92 -3.45 11.81 -16.95
CA GLY A 92 -4.74 12.48 -16.73
C GLY A 92 -5.70 11.71 -15.81
N VAL A 93 -5.19 10.74 -15.02
CA VAL A 93 -5.99 9.94 -14.10
C VAL A 93 -6.16 10.69 -12.79
N ARG A 94 -7.42 10.83 -12.33
CA ARG A 94 -7.76 11.45 -11.05
C ARG A 94 -7.98 10.42 -9.96
N VAL A 95 -7.49 10.71 -8.75
CA VAL A 95 -7.69 9.86 -7.55
C VAL A 95 -9.15 9.87 -7.08
N GLU A 96 -9.93 10.90 -7.42
CA GLU A 96 -11.32 11.07 -7.01
C GLU A 96 -12.33 10.51 -8.01
N GLU A 97 -11.87 9.87 -9.11
CA GLU A 97 -12.80 9.42 -10.16
C GLU A 97 -13.63 8.21 -9.75
N ARG A 98 -13.04 7.26 -9.00
CA ARG A 98 -13.75 6.05 -8.54
C ARG A 98 -13.29 5.64 -7.14
N PRO A 99 -14.20 5.05 -6.35
CA PRO A 99 -13.92 4.73 -4.97
C PRO A 99 -12.97 3.53 -4.81
N VAL A 100 -12.14 3.62 -3.78
CA VAL A 100 -11.20 2.58 -3.32
C VAL A 100 -11.58 2.11 -1.91
N SER A 101 -10.92 1.08 -1.39
CA SER A 101 -11.24 0.49 -0.08
C SER A 101 -10.10 0.70 0.92
N ASP A 102 -10.47 1.11 2.13
CA ASP A 102 -9.59 1.26 3.29
C ASP A 102 -9.39 -0.07 4.07
N ALA A 103 -9.71 -1.20 3.44
CA ALA A 103 -9.67 -2.51 4.09
C ALA A 103 -8.27 -2.92 4.59
N LEU A 104 -7.20 -2.48 3.91
CA LEU A 104 -5.83 -2.76 4.34
C LEU A 104 -5.55 -2.06 5.67
N TRP A 105 -5.80 -0.76 5.76
CA TRP A 105 -5.70 0.01 6.99
C TRP A 105 -6.54 -0.60 8.12
N ARG A 106 -7.81 -0.89 7.87
CA ARG A 106 -8.69 -1.46 8.92
C ARG A 106 -8.16 -2.79 9.46
N SER A 107 -7.62 -3.63 8.59
CA SER A 107 -7.08 -4.93 8.99
C SER A 107 -5.80 -4.77 9.83
N LEU A 108 -4.89 -3.89 9.40
CA LEU A 108 -3.67 -3.55 10.12
C LEU A 108 -3.95 -2.89 11.47
N ALA A 109 -4.89 -1.95 11.51
CA ALA A 109 -5.27 -1.22 12.71
C ALA A 109 -5.98 -2.12 13.75
N ALA A 110 -6.53 -3.25 13.33
CA ALA A 110 -7.15 -4.25 14.19
C ALA A 110 -6.14 -5.26 14.79
N CYS A 111 -4.88 -5.27 14.34
CA CYS A 111 -3.86 -6.15 14.91
C CYS A 111 -3.61 -5.81 16.39
N PRO A 112 -3.68 -6.80 17.31
CA PRO A 112 -3.63 -6.52 18.74
C PRO A 112 -2.21 -6.21 19.26
N ALA A 113 -1.17 -6.72 18.58
CA ALA A 113 0.23 -6.61 19.01
C ALA A 113 1.18 -6.42 17.81
N ALA A 114 2.42 -6.04 18.09
CA ALA A 114 3.46 -5.82 17.07
C ALA A 114 3.72 -7.05 16.17
N PRO A 115 3.80 -8.29 16.69
CA PRO A 115 4.01 -9.47 15.84
C PRO A 115 2.85 -9.72 14.88
N ASP A 116 1.61 -9.46 15.30
CA ASP A 116 0.42 -9.63 14.45
C ASP A 116 0.41 -8.62 13.31
N PHE A 117 0.71 -7.35 13.63
CA PHE A 117 0.87 -6.30 12.63
C PHE A 117 1.97 -6.65 11.64
N ALA A 118 3.17 -6.97 12.11
CA ALA A 118 4.32 -7.25 11.25
C ALA A 118 4.05 -8.43 10.29
N ARG A 119 3.46 -9.53 10.79
CA ARG A 119 3.12 -10.69 9.96
C ARG A 119 2.00 -10.39 8.97
N PHE A 120 1.00 -9.60 9.38
CA PHE A 120 -0.05 -9.18 8.46
C PHE A 120 0.54 -8.30 7.35
N MET A 121 1.34 -7.32 7.73
CA MET A 121 1.99 -6.39 6.80
C MET A 121 2.88 -7.13 5.81
N ARG A 122 3.76 -8.03 6.29
CA ARG A 122 4.59 -8.89 5.44
C ARG A 122 3.79 -9.67 4.38
N ARG A 123 2.64 -10.24 4.77
CA ARG A 123 1.75 -10.93 3.82
C ARG A 123 1.08 -9.96 2.84
N ALA A 124 0.81 -8.73 3.25
CA ALA A 124 0.27 -7.71 2.37
C ALA A 124 1.32 -7.25 1.36
N GLU A 125 2.55 -6.98 1.77
CA GLU A 125 3.66 -6.59 0.85
C GLU A 125 3.97 -7.70 -0.14
N GLU A 126 4.02 -8.96 0.29
CA GLU A 126 4.24 -10.08 -0.64
C GLU A 126 3.15 -10.15 -1.72
N ARG A 127 1.88 -9.90 -1.35
CA ARG A 127 0.78 -9.84 -2.32
C ARG A 127 0.84 -8.57 -3.19
N GLY A 128 1.20 -7.43 -2.62
CA GLY A 128 1.37 -6.15 -3.32
C GLY A 128 2.44 -6.26 -4.40
N ARG A 129 3.66 -6.62 -3.98
CA ARG A 129 4.79 -6.92 -4.87
C ARG A 129 4.43 -7.91 -5.99
N ALA A 130 3.76 -9.02 -5.66
CA ALA A 130 3.36 -9.98 -6.68
C ALA A 130 2.34 -9.41 -7.68
N ALA A 131 1.45 -8.53 -7.23
CA ALA A 131 0.50 -7.84 -8.09
C ALA A 131 1.20 -6.78 -8.97
N GLU A 132 2.15 -6.03 -8.43
CA GLU A 132 2.95 -5.03 -9.14
C GLU A 132 3.79 -5.67 -10.25
N LEU A 133 4.49 -6.77 -9.96
CA LEU A 133 5.26 -7.51 -10.97
C LEU A 133 4.37 -7.97 -12.12
N ARG A 134 3.27 -8.66 -11.80
CA ARG A 134 2.30 -9.11 -12.82
C ARG A 134 1.70 -7.94 -13.59
N PHE A 135 1.49 -6.81 -12.93
CA PHE A 135 0.91 -5.64 -13.56
C PHE A 135 1.92 -4.97 -14.51
N GLY A 136 3.17 -4.81 -14.06
CA GLY A 136 4.25 -4.29 -14.87
C GLY A 136 4.53 -5.16 -16.10
N GLU A 137 4.57 -6.49 -15.94
CA GLU A 137 4.72 -7.44 -17.05
C GLU A 137 3.61 -7.27 -18.11
N ARG A 138 2.35 -7.15 -17.67
CA ARG A 138 1.21 -6.94 -18.58
C ARG A 138 1.27 -5.63 -19.36
N LEU A 139 1.95 -4.62 -18.82
CA LEU A 139 2.09 -3.31 -19.45
C LEU A 139 3.39 -3.14 -20.23
N ALA A 140 4.34 -4.08 -20.16
CA ALA A 140 5.66 -3.91 -20.75
C ALA A 140 5.63 -3.58 -22.27
N GLY A 141 4.64 -4.13 -23.00
CA GLY A 141 4.48 -3.89 -24.44
C GLY A 141 3.62 -2.68 -24.81
N SER A 142 2.89 -2.05 -23.88
CA SER A 142 1.93 -0.97 -24.17
C SER A 142 2.19 0.31 -23.38
N ASP A 143 2.77 0.20 -22.19
CA ASP A 143 3.11 1.31 -21.30
C ASP A 143 4.38 0.98 -20.51
N ALA A 144 5.52 1.12 -21.19
CA ALA A 144 6.84 0.86 -20.61
C ALA A 144 7.16 1.74 -19.39
N ALA A 145 6.62 2.97 -19.34
CA ALA A 145 6.86 3.89 -18.22
C ALA A 145 6.17 3.41 -16.94
N THR A 146 4.89 3.02 -17.02
CA THR A 146 4.19 2.41 -15.88
C THR A 146 4.79 1.07 -15.50
N SER A 147 5.19 0.26 -16.49
CA SER A 147 5.85 -1.03 -16.26
C SER A 147 7.15 -0.88 -15.47
N ALA A 148 8.04 0.03 -15.89
CA ALA A 148 9.30 0.29 -15.21
C ALA A 148 9.10 0.82 -13.78
N MET A 149 8.13 1.71 -13.58
CA MET A 149 7.78 2.23 -12.26
C MET A 149 7.38 1.12 -11.28
N PHE A 150 6.50 0.20 -11.70
CA PHE A 150 6.10 -0.92 -10.82
C PHE A 150 7.22 -1.94 -10.62
N ALA A 151 8.10 -2.14 -11.59
CA ALA A 151 9.28 -2.97 -11.40
C ALA A 151 10.24 -2.37 -10.35
N GLU A 152 10.37 -1.04 -10.31
CA GLU A 152 11.15 -0.34 -9.29
C GLU A 152 10.53 -0.48 -7.90
N ILE A 153 9.23 -0.24 -7.74
CA ILE A 153 8.51 -0.40 -6.47
C ILE A 153 8.65 -1.84 -5.98
N ALA A 154 8.34 -2.84 -6.81
CA ALA A 154 8.42 -4.25 -6.45
C ALA A 154 9.82 -4.72 -6.04
N ARG A 155 10.89 -4.10 -6.58
CA ARG A 155 12.26 -4.37 -6.16
C ARG A 155 12.48 -3.89 -4.72
N GLU A 156 11.96 -2.72 -4.37
CA GLU A 156 12.10 -2.12 -3.04
C GLU A 156 11.25 -2.85 -1.99
N GLU A 157 10.09 -3.38 -2.37
CA GLU A 157 9.26 -4.25 -1.52
C GLU A 157 9.98 -5.50 -0.99
N ALA A 158 11.09 -5.91 -1.62
CA ALA A 158 11.95 -6.98 -1.09
C ALA A 158 12.43 -6.67 0.34
N GLU A 159 12.80 -5.42 0.56
CA GLU A 159 13.39 -4.97 1.82
C GLU A 159 12.33 -4.93 2.93
N HIS A 160 11.09 -4.57 2.59
CA HIS A 160 9.98 -4.52 3.54
C HIS A 160 9.68 -5.91 4.10
N ILE A 161 9.61 -6.92 3.21
CA ILE A 161 9.43 -8.33 3.57
C ILE A 161 10.61 -8.80 4.44
N ALA A 162 11.85 -8.50 4.03
CA ALA A 162 13.05 -8.91 4.76
C ALA A 162 13.12 -8.29 6.17
N VAL A 163 12.69 -7.04 6.35
CA VAL A 163 12.56 -6.41 7.67
C VAL A 163 11.62 -7.21 8.55
N ALA A 164 10.43 -7.57 8.06
CA ALA A 164 9.48 -8.33 8.86
C ALA A 164 10.03 -9.72 9.24
N ASP A 165 10.64 -10.44 8.29
CA ASP A 165 11.21 -11.78 8.52
C ASP A 165 12.40 -11.74 9.50
N ARG A 166 13.18 -10.65 9.53
CA ARG A 166 14.27 -10.46 10.50
C ARG A 166 13.78 -10.39 11.95
N PHE A 167 12.63 -9.76 12.19
CA PHE A 167 12.10 -9.57 13.55
C PHE A 167 11.13 -10.69 13.96
N PHE A 168 10.33 -11.18 13.02
CA PHE A 168 9.33 -12.20 13.26
C PHE A 168 9.33 -13.22 12.10
N PRO A 169 10.34 -14.11 12.05
CA PRO A 169 10.44 -15.08 10.98
C PRO A 169 9.18 -15.93 10.91
N THR A 170 8.71 -16.16 9.69
CA THR A 170 7.64 -17.15 9.45
C THR A 170 8.26 -18.53 9.69
N PRO A 171 7.61 -19.43 10.46
CA PRO A 171 8.09 -20.79 10.68
C PRO A 171 8.14 -21.60 9.38
#